data_AF-A0A924I1H6-F1
#
_entry.id   AF-A0A924I1H6-F1
#
_cell.length_a   1.000
_cell.length_b   1.000
_cell.length_c   1.000
_cell.angle_alpha   90.00
_cell.angle_beta   90.00
_cell.angle_gamma   90.00
#
_symmetry.space_group_name_H-M   'P 1'
#
loop_
_entity.id
_entity.type
_entity.pdbx_description
1 polymer ?
#
loop_
_entity_poly.entity_id
_entity_poly.type
_entity_poly.pdbx_seq_one_letter_code
_entity_poly.pdbx_strand_id
1 'polypeptide(L)'
;MTEDLPLADLRPRLVTAMLPTVPFDGGTARAGDAAADAEGIDRDIAAMALPDAITMVDAYIAQADALMTGAMAAAGADTMKVRDRIRLALRSRFEAAADDREAIRRALAVLAVPQNAVHAARTLWRTADAMWRAAGDTA
;
A
#
# COMPACT_ATOMS: atom_id res chain seq x y z
N MET A 1 -16.84 -10.72 15.26
CA MET A 1 -17.48 -9.41 15.46
C MET A 1 -17.05 -8.50 14.31
N THR A 2 -17.31 -8.99 13.09
CA THR A 2 -16.67 -8.54 11.83
C THR A 2 -17.76 -8.19 10.81
N GLU A 3 -18.98 -7.94 11.27
CA GLU A 3 -20.09 -7.55 10.43
C GLU A 3 -20.01 -6.03 10.20
N ASP A 4 -19.89 -5.68 8.92
CA ASP A 4 -19.99 -4.34 8.31
C ASP A 4 -18.76 -3.42 8.31
N LEU A 5 -17.55 -3.95 8.17
CA LEU A 5 -16.43 -3.15 7.66
C LEU A 5 -16.41 -3.19 6.11
N PRO A 6 -16.45 -2.04 5.42
CA PRO A 6 -16.24 -1.98 3.98
C PRO A 6 -14.95 -2.69 3.56
N LEU A 7 -14.97 -3.40 2.41
CA LEU A 7 -13.76 -4.08 1.89
C LEU A 7 -12.56 -3.12 1.75
N ALA A 8 -12.83 -1.83 1.50
CA ALA A 8 -11.81 -0.79 1.44
C ALA A 8 -11.04 -0.60 2.76
N ASP A 9 -11.69 -0.82 3.91
CA ASP A 9 -11.08 -0.67 5.24
C ASP A 9 -10.37 -1.95 5.71
N LEU A 10 -10.76 -3.10 5.16
CA LEU A 10 -10.12 -4.40 5.42
C LEU A 10 -8.79 -4.56 4.68
N ARG A 11 -8.70 -4.07 3.44
CA ARG A 11 -7.50 -4.23 2.58
C ARG A 11 -6.21 -3.74 3.23
N PRO A 12 -6.13 -2.53 3.84
CA PRO A 12 -4.90 -2.06 4.49
C PRO A 12 -4.50 -2.96 5.67
N ARG A 13 -5.46 -3.40 6.48
CA ARG A 13 -5.19 -4.28 7.63
C ARG A 13 -4.61 -5.61 7.16
N LEU A 14 -5.29 -6.25 6.20
CA LEU A 14 -4.85 -7.52 5.64
C LEU A 14 -3.46 -7.41 5.00
N VAL A 15 -3.21 -6.40 4.18
CA VAL A 15 -1.90 -6.25 3.53
C VAL A 15 -0.77 -6.04 4.53
N THR A 16 -0.98 -5.23 5.57
CA THR A 16 0.03 -5.07 6.64
C THR A 16 0.34 -6.41 7.31
N ALA A 17 -0.69 -7.17 7.66
CA ALA A 17 -0.54 -8.48 8.27
C ALA A 17 0.11 -9.51 7.34
N MET A 18 -0.02 -9.35 6.01
CA MET A 18 0.63 -10.22 5.03
C MET A 18 2.14 -9.99 4.91
N LEU A 19 2.63 -8.75 5.07
CA LEU A 19 4.03 -8.38 4.76
C LEU A 19 5.09 -9.31 5.38
N PRO A 20 5.01 -9.73 6.66
CA PRO A 20 5.99 -10.62 7.26
C PRO A 20 6.05 -12.01 6.61
N THR A 21 4.95 -12.47 6.02
CA THR A 21 4.85 -13.78 5.36
C THR A 21 5.32 -13.72 3.91
N VAL A 22 5.31 -12.53 3.29
CA VAL A 22 5.64 -12.38 1.87
C VAL A 22 7.00 -13.00 1.54
N PRO A 23 8.12 -12.75 2.25
CA PRO A 23 9.42 -13.32 1.89
C PRO A 23 9.41 -14.85 1.72
N PHE A 24 8.60 -15.55 2.53
CA PHE A 24 8.49 -17.00 2.54
C PHE A 24 7.48 -17.53 1.52
N ASP A 25 6.38 -16.81 1.30
CA ASP A 25 5.15 -17.42 0.77
C ASP A 25 4.74 -16.92 -0.62
N GLY A 26 5.47 -15.95 -1.18
CA GLY A 26 5.18 -15.40 -2.50
C GLY A 26 4.32 -14.13 -2.47
N GLY A 27 3.63 -13.84 -1.37
CA GLY A 27 2.43 -13.00 -1.43
C GLY A 27 1.29 -13.71 -2.17
N THR A 28 1.17 -15.02 -1.94
CA THR A 28 0.13 -15.89 -2.53
C THR A 28 -1.14 -15.88 -1.68
N ALA A 29 -2.20 -16.58 -2.12
CA ALA A 29 -3.41 -16.76 -1.33
C ALA A 29 -3.13 -17.25 0.11
N ARG A 30 -2.10 -18.07 0.31
CA ARG A 30 -1.67 -18.53 1.64
C ARG A 30 -1.21 -17.40 2.56
N ALA A 31 -0.55 -16.37 2.01
CA ALA A 31 -0.21 -15.18 2.78
C ALA A 31 -1.48 -14.42 3.21
N GLY A 32 -2.49 -14.37 2.33
CA GLY A 32 -3.80 -13.79 2.62
C GLY A 32 -4.53 -14.53 3.74
N ASP A 33 -4.54 -15.86 3.72
CA ASP A 33 -5.15 -16.69 4.78
C ASP A 33 -4.45 -16.48 6.12
N ALA A 34 -3.11 -16.45 6.13
CA ALA A 34 -2.33 -16.23 7.35
C ALA A 34 -2.59 -14.83 7.95
N ALA A 35 -2.74 -13.81 7.10
CA ALA A 35 -3.10 -12.48 7.53
C ALA A 35 -4.54 -12.39 8.05
N ALA A 36 -5.47 -13.09 7.41
CA ALA A 36 -6.85 -13.19 7.85
C ALA A 36 -6.93 -13.81 9.25
N ASP A 37 -6.24 -14.94 9.46
CA ASP A 37 -6.15 -15.61 10.76
C ASP A 37 -5.55 -14.69 11.84
N ALA A 38 -4.48 -13.96 11.51
CA ALA A 38 -3.81 -13.04 12.44
C ALA A 38 -4.70 -11.86 12.84
N GLU A 39 -5.53 -11.36 11.93
CA GLU A 39 -6.43 -10.22 12.15
C GLU A 39 -7.82 -10.63 12.66
N GLY A 40 -8.10 -11.93 12.79
CA GLY A 40 -9.42 -12.46 13.14
C GLY A 40 -10.49 -12.17 12.08
N ILE A 41 -10.08 -12.08 10.81
CA ILE A 41 -10.94 -11.84 9.66
C ILE A 41 -11.28 -13.20 9.02
N ASP A 42 -12.53 -13.36 8.59
CA ASP A 42 -12.95 -14.55 7.85
C ASP A 42 -12.16 -14.69 6.53
N ARG A 43 -11.67 -15.90 6.23
CA ARG A 43 -10.80 -16.13 5.07
C ARG A 43 -11.51 -15.89 3.74
N ASP A 44 -12.81 -16.18 3.64
CA ASP A 44 -13.57 -15.91 2.43
C ASP A 44 -13.74 -14.40 2.23
N ILE A 45 -13.94 -13.64 3.32
CA ILE A 45 -13.95 -12.18 3.28
C ILE A 45 -12.58 -11.62 2.87
N ALA A 46 -11.49 -12.18 3.41
CA ALA A 46 -10.14 -11.76 3.05
C ALA A 46 -9.81 -12.07 1.57
N ALA A 47 -10.23 -13.23 1.07
CA ALA A 47 -10.08 -13.61 -0.34
C ALA A 47 -10.89 -12.69 -1.26
N MET A 48 -12.08 -12.26 -0.85
CA MET A 48 -12.84 -11.23 -1.60
C MET A 48 -12.16 -9.85 -1.57
N ALA A 49 -11.53 -9.49 -0.44
CA ALA A 49 -10.82 -8.22 -0.31
C ALA A 49 -9.54 -8.19 -1.18
N LEU A 50 -8.80 -9.29 -1.24
CA LEU A 50 -7.51 -9.45 -1.91
C LEU A 50 -7.51 -10.66 -2.88
N PRO A 51 -8.30 -10.62 -3.97
CA PRO A 51 -8.55 -11.78 -4.82
C PRO A 51 -7.35 -12.18 -5.69
N ASP A 52 -6.43 -11.26 -5.95
CA ASP A 52 -5.29 -11.48 -6.83
C ASP A 52 -4.07 -10.65 -6.41
N ALA A 53 -2.91 -11.01 -6.98
CA ALA A 53 -1.64 -10.36 -6.67
C ALA A 53 -1.64 -8.87 -7.02
N ILE A 54 -2.33 -8.46 -8.09
CA ILE A 54 -2.36 -7.04 -8.48
C ILE A 54 -3.18 -6.20 -7.48
N THR A 55 -4.27 -6.75 -6.95
CA THR A 55 -5.07 -6.11 -5.89
C THR A 55 -4.30 -6.04 -4.57
N MET A 56 -3.53 -7.08 -4.23
CA MET A 56 -2.62 -7.04 -3.07
C MET A 56 -1.57 -5.94 -3.20
N VAL A 57 -0.95 -5.82 -4.38
CA VAL A 57 0.05 -4.79 -4.67
C VAL A 57 -0.57 -3.38 -4.62
N ASP A 58 -1.75 -3.19 -5.20
CA ASP A 58 -2.43 -1.89 -5.18
C ASP A 58 -2.83 -1.45 -3.77
N ALA A 59 -3.28 -2.40 -2.95
CA ALA A 59 -3.60 -2.17 -1.54
C ALA A 59 -2.34 -1.84 -0.71
N TYR A 60 -1.21 -2.53 -0.96
CA TYR A 60 0.08 -2.19 -0.36
C TYR A 60 0.52 -0.77 -0.72
N ILE A 61 0.42 -0.39 -2.00
CA ILE A 61 0.78 0.94 -2.45
C ILE A 61 -0.14 1.99 -1.83
N ALA A 62 -1.45 1.75 -1.82
CA ALA A 62 -2.42 2.65 -1.21
C ALA A 62 -2.12 2.88 0.28
N GLN A 63 -1.78 1.83 1.02
CA GLN A 63 -1.45 1.95 2.42
C GLN A 63 -0.16 2.73 2.64
N ALA A 64 0.89 2.44 1.88
CA ALA A 64 2.14 3.16 2.02
C ALA A 64 2.03 4.63 1.58
N ASP A 65 1.13 4.96 0.65
CA ASP A 65 0.78 6.34 0.32
C ASP A 65 0.04 7.02 1.48
N ALA A 66 -0.87 6.33 2.17
CA ALA A 66 -1.54 6.85 3.37
C ALA A 66 -0.57 7.07 4.54
N LEU A 67 0.39 6.16 4.75
CA LEU A 67 1.45 6.32 5.75
C LEU A 67 2.35 7.53 5.42
N MET A 68 2.70 7.71 4.15
CA MET A 68 3.46 8.87 3.69
C MET A 68 2.72 10.18 3.95
N THR A 69 1.44 10.30 3.59
CA THR A 69 0.67 11.53 3.82
C THR A 69 0.47 11.80 5.32
N GLY A 70 0.24 10.76 6.13
CA GLY A 70 0.20 10.87 7.58
C GLY A 70 1.52 11.37 8.18
N ALA A 71 2.65 10.84 7.72
CA ALA A 71 3.98 11.28 8.15
C ALA A 71 4.28 12.73 7.73
N MET A 72 3.84 13.14 6.54
CA MET A 72 3.96 14.53 6.09
C MET A 72 3.16 15.49 6.98
N ALA A 73 1.92 15.13 7.31
CA ALA A 73 1.07 15.92 8.19
C ALA A 73 1.66 16.02 9.60
N ALA A 74 2.11 14.90 10.18
CA ALA A 74 2.73 14.87 11.50
C ALA A 74 4.01 15.72 11.60
N ALA A 75 4.74 15.87 10.50
CA ALA A 75 5.94 16.68 10.41
C ALA A 75 5.69 18.15 10.03
N GLY A 76 4.43 18.60 9.91
CA GLY A 76 4.09 19.99 9.60
C GLY A 76 4.50 20.41 8.19
N ALA A 77 4.31 19.53 7.19
CA ALA A 77 4.68 19.79 5.81
C ALA A 77 4.11 21.11 5.24
N ASP A 78 2.92 21.51 5.68
CA ASP A 78 2.24 22.75 5.29
C ASP A 78 3.04 24.03 5.62
N THR A 79 3.91 23.98 6.63
CA THR A 79 4.79 25.10 7.00
C THR A 79 6.11 25.11 6.22
N MET A 80 6.44 24.04 5.50
CA MET A 80 7.69 23.91 4.75
C MET A 80 7.63 24.56 3.36
N LYS A 81 8.79 24.81 2.74
CA LYS A 81 8.85 25.15 1.32
C LYS A 81 8.46 23.92 0.47
N VAL A 82 7.77 24.10 -0.65
CA VAL A 82 7.29 23.01 -1.53
C VAL A 82 8.37 21.95 -1.83
N ARG A 83 9.59 22.39 -2.17
CA ARG A 83 10.72 21.47 -2.43
C ARG A 83 11.05 20.54 -1.23
N ASP A 84 10.86 21.03 -0.01
CA ASP A 84 11.15 20.30 1.22
C ASP A 84 9.97 19.37 1.57
N ARG A 85 8.73 19.77 1.22
CA ARG A 85 7.55 18.90 1.27
C ARG A 85 7.71 17.68 0.36
N ILE A 86 8.14 17.88 -0.89
CA ILE A 86 8.35 16.77 -1.83
C ILE A 86 9.50 15.86 -1.38
N ARG A 87 10.60 16.42 -0.84
CA ARG A 87 11.67 15.61 -0.24
C ARG A 87 11.17 14.77 0.94
N LEU A 88 10.34 15.38 1.80
CA LEU A 88 9.73 14.68 2.92
C LEU A 88 8.82 13.55 2.44
N ALA A 89 7.97 13.79 1.44
CA ALA A 89 7.10 12.78 0.83
C ALA A 89 7.91 11.56 0.35
N LEU A 90 8.94 11.82 -0.48
CA LEU A 90 9.82 10.77 -1.01
C LEU A 90 10.53 10.01 0.12
N ARG A 91 11.09 10.72 1.10
CA ARG A 91 11.78 10.10 2.24
C ARG A 91 10.83 9.21 3.05
N SER A 92 9.67 9.75 3.46
CA SER A 92 8.67 8.98 4.21
C SER A 92 8.24 7.72 3.45
N ARG A 93 8.13 7.80 2.11
CA ARG A 93 7.76 6.66 1.27
C ARG A 93 8.85 5.58 1.22
N PHE A 94 10.13 5.97 1.23
CA PHE A 94 11.25 5.03 1.27
C PHE A 94 11.47 4.45 2.67
N GLU A 95 11.29 5.25 3.72
CA GLU A 95 11.39 4.81 5.12
C GLU A 95 10.32 3.78 5.46
N ALA A 96 9.06 4.04 5.08
CA ALA A 96 7.96 3.08 5.25
C ALA A 96 8.18 1.75 4.52
N ALA A 97 9.01 1.74 3.49
CA ALA A 97 9.33 0.60 2.64
C ALA A 97 10.63 -0.12 3.04
N ALA A 98 11.36 0.37 4.05
CA ALA A 98 12.74 -0.04 4.32
C ALA A 98 12.87 -1.52 4.69
N ASP A 99 11.89 -2.04 5.44
CA ASP A 99 11.87 -3.42 5.94
C ASP A 99 11.20 -4.40 4.95
N ASP A 100 10.52 -3.89 3.93
CA ASP A 100 9.69 -4.66 3.00
C ASP A 100 10.37 -4.94 1.64
N ARG A 101 11.71 -4.98 1.60
CA ARG A 101 12.49 -5.07 0.35
C ARG A 101 12.07 -6.22 -0.56
N GLU A 102 11.82 -7.40 -0.01
CA GLU A 102 11.40 -8.56 -0.80
C GLU A 102 9.95 -8.43 -1.27
N ALA A 103 9.06 -7.87 -0.47
CA ALA A 103 7.69 -7.59 -0.88
C ALA A 103 7.66 -6.59 -2.04
N ILE A 104 8.50 -5.55 -1.98
CA ILE A 104 8.65 -4.56 -3.06
C ILE A 104 9.18 -5.19 -4.34
N ARG A 105 10.21 -6.04 -4.24
CA ARG A 105 10.77 -6.74 -5.41
C ARG A 105 9.69 -7.56 -6.12
N ARG A 106 8.84 -8.26 -5.36
CA ARG A 106 7.74 -9.05 -5.92
C ARG A 106 6.61 -8.19 -6.47
N ALA A 107 6.26 -7.12 -5.78
CA ALA A 107 5.29 -6.14 -6.26
C ALA A 107 5.72 -5.57 -7.62
N LEU A 108 7.00 -5.21 -7.78
CA LEU A 108 7.54 -4.74 -9.05
C LEU A 108 7.47 -5.80 -10.15
N ALA A 109 7.72 -7.08 -9.83
CA ALA A 109 7.57 -8.17 -10.78
C ALA A 109 6.12 -8.33 -11.26
N VAL A 110 5.14 -8.21 -10.36
CA VAL A 110 3.71 -8.23 -10.69
C VAL A 110 3.34 -7.04 -11.59
N LEU A 111 3.80 -5.83 -11.26
CA LEU A 111 3.50 -4.62 -12.03
C LEU A 111 4.15 -4.61 -13.43
N ALA A 112 5.29 -5.29 -13.58
CA ALA A 112 6.02 -5.37 -14.85
C ALA A 112 5.37 -6.32 -15.88
N VAL A 113 4.41 -7.15 -15.47
CA VAL A 113 3.65 -8.02 -16.36
C VAL A 113 2.86 -7.14 -17.36
N PRO A 114 2.96 -7.36 -18.69
CA PRO A 114 2.34 -6.49 -19.69
C PRO A 114 0.84 -6.27 -19.52
N GLN A 115 0.12 -7.29 -19.07
CA GLN A 115 -1.31 -7.25 -18.77
C GLN A 115 -1.64 -6.23 -17.66
N ASN A 116 -0.68 -5.94 -16.78
CA ASN A 116 -0.83 -5.02 -15.66
C ASN A 116 -0.36 -3.60 -15.98
N ALA A 117 0.17 -3.33 -17.18
CA ALA A 117 0.82 -2.04 -17.50
C ALA A 117 -0.08 -0.81 -17.27
N VAL A 118 -1.36 -0.90 -17.65
CA VAL A 118 -2.34 0.18 -17.43
C VAL A 118 -2.58 0.41 -15.95
N HIS A 119 -2.70 -0.68 -15.17
CA HIS A 119 -2.88 -0.59 -13.73
C HIS A 119 -1.63 0.02 -13.07
N ALA A 120 -0.44 -0.46 -13.42
CA ALA A 120 0.82 0.07 -12.92
C ALA A 120 0.98 1.57 -13.18
N ALA A 121 0.66 2.04 -14.39
CA ALA A 121 0.70 3.45 -14.73
C ALA A 121 -0.30 4.28 -13.90
N ARG A 122 -1.52 3.78 -13.70
CA ARG A 122 -2.54 4.45 -12.86
C ARG A 122 -2.10 4.53 -11.40
N THR A 123 -1.55 3.45 -10.85
CA THR A 123 -1.08 3.40 -9.47
C THR A 123 0.11 4.34 -9.27
N LEU A 124 1.06 4.38 -10.20
CA LEU A 124 2.16 5.34 -10.18
C LEU A 124 1.66 6.79 -10.19
N TRP A 125 0.70 7.11 -11.07
CA TRP A 125 0.12 8.44 -11.14
C TRP A 125 -0.62 8.80 -9.84
N ARG A 126 -1.41 7.87 -9.29
CA ARG A 126 -2.13 8.03 -8.02
C ARG A 126 -1.18 8.36 -6.87
N THR A 127 -0.04 7.69 -6.78
CA THR A 127 0.99 7.98 -5.79
C THR A 127 1.60 9.37 -5.99
N ALA A 128 1.94 9.75 -7.22
CA ALA A 128 2.49 11.07 -7.50
C ALA A 128 1.49 12.20 -7.17
N ASP A 129 0.23 12.01 -7.53
CA ASP A 129 -0.89 12.91 -7.23
C ASP A 129 -1.11 13.03 -5.71
N ALA A 130 -1.04 11.92 -4.96
CA ALA A 130 -1.09 11.94 -3.49
C ALA A 130 0.05 12.75 -2.87
N MET A 131 1.28 12.63 -3.41
CA MET A 131 2.42 13.45 -2.97
C MET A 131 2.19 14.95 -3.23
N TRP A 132 1.68 15.31 -4.41
CA TRP A 132 1.42 16.72 -4.77
C TRP A 132 0.30 17.32 -3.93
N ARG A 133 -0.83 16.62 -3.76
CA ARG A 133 -1.91 17.08 -2.87
C ARG A 133 -1.45 17.24 -1.43
N ALA A 134 -0.68 16.28 -0.90
CA ALA A 134 -0.12 16.39 0.44
C ALA A 134 0.93 17.52 0.57
N ALA A 135 1.57 17.90 -0.53
CA ALA A 135 2.44 19.06 -0.60
C ALA A 135 1.68 20.39 -0.75
N GLY A 136 0.33 20.37 -0.82
CA GLY A 136 -0.53 21.55 -0.89
C GLY A 136 -0.86 22.01 -2.31
N ASP A 137 -0.71 21.15 -3.32
CA ASP A 137 -1.23 21.42 -4.66
C ASP A 137 -2.77 21.38 -4.65
N THR A 138 -3.40 22.33 -5.35
CA THR A 138 -4.86 22.51 -5.39
C THR A 138 -5.41 22.53 -6.82
N ALA A 139 -4.61 22.11 -7.80
CA ALA A 139 -5.00 22.03 -9.20
C ALA A 139 -5.92 20.83 -9.50
#